data_AF-A0A5B6ZHP3-F1
#
_entry.id   AF-A0A5B6ZHP3-F1
#
_cell.length_a   1.000
_cell.length_b   1.000
_cell.length_c   1.000
_cell.angle_alpha   90.00
_cell.angle_beta   90.00
_cell.angle_gamma   90.00
#
_symmetry.space_group_name_H-M   'P 1'
#
loop_
_entity.id
_entity.type
_entity.pdbx_description
1 polymer ?
#
loop_
_entity_poly.entity_id
_entity_poly.type
_entity_poly.pdbx_seq_one_letter_code
_entity_poly.pdbx_strand_id
1 'polypeptide(L)'
;MGGIFTVFKRVMTQGALHEIRQLQIMLRHLTNNLTFQEAYDMTGRILGITVCSPRKHEPPRCLNYLTSPHVVIWSAVTASCAFPGLFEAQELMAKDRSGEIVPYHPPFHLGPEESSGTSVRRWRDGSLEIDLPMMQLKELFNVNHFIVSQANPHIAPMLRLKEFVRGYGGNFAAKLAHLVEMEVKHRCNQILELGFPLGGLAKLFAQDWEGDVTVVMPATLAQYSKILQNPSHLELQKATNQGRRCTWEKLSAIKANCGIELALDECVAILNHMRRLKRSAKRAAASSHGLANPVRFNASKRIPSWNCIARENSTGSLEEDLLADVASSLHQGV
;
A
#
# COMPACT_ATOMS: atom_id res chain seq x y z
N MET A 1 -16.30 5.67 34.66
CA MET A 1 -15.07 5.62 35.49
C MET A 1 -14.29 4.29 35.40
N GLY A 2 -14.88 3.17 34.96
CA GLY A 2 -14.15 1.88 34.86
C GLY A 2 -13.11 1.77 33.73
N GLY A 3 -13.31 2.46 32.60
CA GLY A 3 -12.43 2.35 31.42
C GLY A 3 -11.02 2.93 31.60
N ILE A 4 -10.87 4.02 32.35
CA ILE A 4 -9.58 4.71 32.52
C ILE A 4 -8.64 3.89 33.41
N PHE A 5 -9.17 3.21 34.44
CA PHE A 5 -8.36 2.37 35.32
C PHE A 5 -7.88 1.08 34.62
N THR A 6 -8.71 0.50 33.74
CA THR A 6 -8.28 -0.61 32.88
C THR A 6 -7.24 -0.18 31.86
N VAL A 7 -7.39 1.00 31.24
CA VAL A 7 -6.39 1.56 30.32
C VAL A 7 -5.08 1.84 31.05
N PHE A 8 -5.13 2.46 32.24
CA PHE A 8 -3.93 2.75 33.03
C PHE A 8 -3.22 1.48 33.51
N LYS A 9 -3.96 0.49 34.04
CA LYS A 9 -3.41 -0.81 34.46
C LYS A 9 -2.78 -1.54 33.26
N ARG A 10 -3.36 -1.43 32.07
CA ARG A 10 -2.87 -2.08 30.85
C ARG A 10 -1.68 -1.36 30.21
N VAL A 11 -1.64 -0.02 30.26
CA VAL A 11 -0.44 0.74 29.92
C VAL A 11 0.72 0.36 30.85
N MET A 12 0.45 0.18 32.14
CA MET A 12 1.44 -0.25 33.13
C MET A 12 1.90 -1.70 32.96
N THR A 13 1.04 -2.62 32.49
CA THR A 13 1.35 -4.06 32.40
C THR A 13 1.70 -4.57 31.00
N GLN A 14 1.16 -3.95 29.94
CA GLN A 14 1.31 -4.37 28.54
C GLN A 14 1.84 -3.26 27.62
N GLY A 15 1.94 -2.00 28.10
CA GLY A 15 2.51 -0.90 27.33
C GLY A 15 1.66 -0.43 26.13
N ALA A 16 0.38 -0.80 26.06
CA ALA A 16 -0.53 -0.43 24.98
C ALA A 16 -1.86 0.13 25.51
N LEU A 17 -2.35 1.21 24.89
CA LEU A 17 -3.55 1.94 25.28
C LEU A 17 -4.85 1.31 24.74
N HIS A 18 -4.83 0.73 23.53
CA HIS A 18 -6.02 0.24 22.83
C HIS A 18 -6.02 -1.27 22.57
N GLU A 19 -7.22 -1.87 22.54
CA GLU A 19 -7.40 -3.30 22.25
C GLU A 19 -7.35 -3.57 20.74
N ILE A 20 -6.23 -4.15 20.27
CA ILE A 20 -6.03 -4.48 18.86
C ILE A 20 -7.02 -5.54 18.33
N ARG A 21 -7.61 -6.35 19.20
CA ARG A 21 -8.55 -7.44 18.83
C ARG A 21 -9.82 -6.91 18.17
N GLN A 22 -10.36 -5.81 18.66
CA GLN A 22 -11.56 -5.21 18.08
C GLN A 22 -11.28 -4.67 16.67
N LEU A 23 -10.11 -4.03 16.50
CA LEU A 23 -9.62 -3.58 15.20
C LEU A 23 -9.43 -4.76 14.25
N GLN A 24 -8.82 -5.87 14.71
CA GLN A 24 -8.66 -7.10 13.92
C GLN A 24 -9.99 -7.68 13.46
N ILE A 25 -10.97 -7.80 14.35
CA ILE A 25 -12.31 -8.33 14.00
C ILE A 25 -12.96 -7.44 12.95
N MET A 26 -12.97 -6.12 13.16
CA MET A 26 -13.55 -5.17 12.21
C MET A 26 -12.84 -5.23 10.85
N LEU A 27 -11.50 -5.26 10.83
CA LEU A 27 -10.72 -5.36 9.59
C LEU A 27 -10.92 -6.70 8.89
N ARG A 28 -11.07 -7.81 9.62
CA ARG A 28 -11.40 -9.11 9.03
C ARG A 28 -12.75 -9.09 8.34
N HIS A 29 -13.76 -8.46 8.95
CA HIS A 29 -15.07 -8.28 8.33
C HIS A 29 -15.03 -7.37 7.11
N LEU A 30 -14.24 -6.28 7.15
CA LEU A 30 -14.13 -5.33 6.04
C LEU A 30 -13.33 -5.89 4.85
N THR A 31 -12.27 -6.65 5.11
CA THR A 31 -11.35 -7.15 4.07
C THR A 31 -11.65 -8.59 3.65
N ASN A 32 -12.58 -9.28 4.32
CA ASN A 32 -12.95 -10.67 4.06
C ASN A 32 -11.75 -11.65 3.97
N ASN A 33 -10.71 -11.42 4.79
CA ASN A 33 -9.46 -12.18 4.78
C ASN A 33 -8.75 -12.23 3.41
N LEU A 34 -8.85 -11.17 2.60
CA LEU A 34 -8.14 -11.09 1.32
C LEU A 34 -6.62 -10.99 1.50
N THR A 35 -5.89 -11.65 0.62
CA THR A 35 -4.43 -11.50 0.47
C THR A 35 -4.07 -10.36 -0.50
N PHE A 36 -2.82 -9.92 -0.51
CA PHE A 36 -2.36 -8.91 -1.47
C PHE A 36 -2.53 -9.35 -2.93
N GLN A 37 -2.26 -10.63 -3.22
CA GLN A 37 -2.45 -11.19 -4.56
C GLN A 37 -3.92 -11.21 -4.95
N GLU A 38 -4.79 -11.75 -4.08
CA GLU A 38 -6.24 -11.81 -4.33
C GLU A 38 -6.84 -10.41 -4.56
N ALA A 39 -6.43 -9.42 -3.76
CA ALA A 39 -6.90 -8.05 -3.92
C ALA A 39 -6.43 -7.42 -5.24
N TYR A 40 -5.20 -7.73 -5.69
CA TYR A 40 -4.69 -7.28 -6.98
C TYR A 40 -5.45 -7.93 -8.14
N ASP A 41 -5.67 -9.25 -8.08
CA ASP A 41 -6.40 -9.97 -9.14
C ASP A 41 -7.86 -9.50 -9.26
N MET A 42 -8.49 -9.11 -8.15
CA MET A 42 -9.85 -8.59 -8.13
C MET A 42 -9.97 -7.15 -8.64
N THR A 43 -9.01 -6.28 -8.29
CA THR A 43 -9.16 -4.82 -8.50
C THR A 43 -8.24 -4.25 -9.58
N GLY A 44 -7.18 -4.96 -9.93
CA GLY A 44 -6.05 -4.46 -10.72
C GLY A 44 -5.25 -3.34 -10.03
N ARG A 45 -5.55 -3.02 -8.75
CA ARG A 45 -4.88 -1.94 -8.02
C ARG A 45 -3.80 -2.50 -7.11
N ILE A 46 -2.67 -1.81 -7.10
CA ILE A 46 -1.50 -2.18 -6.31
C ILE A 46 -1.68 -1.62 -4.89
N LEU A 47 -1.77 -2.51 -3.90
CA LEU A 47 -1.79 -2.16 -2.48
C LEU A 47 -0.40 -2.33 -1.88
N GLY A 48 0.12 -1.28 -1.23
CA GLY A 48 1.39 -1.28 -0.51
C GLY A 48 1.19 -0.90 0.95
N ILE A 49 1.74 -1.67 1.87
CA ILE A 49 1.67 -1.42 3.32
C ILE A 49 3.07 -1.54 3.92
N THR A 50 3.53 -0.53 4.65
CA THR A 50 4.83 -0.54 5.33
C THR A 50 4.72 -1.10 6.75
N VAL A 51 5.71 -1.91 7.11
CA VAL A 51 5.86 -2.46 8.46
C VAL A 51 7.33 -2.42 8.88
N CYS A 52 7.56 -2.16 10.17
CA CYS A 52 8.90 -2.16 10.77
C CYS A 52 9.03 -3.31 11.76
N SER A 53 10.21 -3.91 11.84
CA SER A 53 10.50 -4.90 12.88
C SER A 53 10.87 -4.20 14.18
N PRO A 54 10.52 -4.75 15.36
CA PRO A 54 11.03 -4.24 16.62
C PRO A 54 12.53 -4.48 16.80
N ARG A 55 13.13 -5.38 16.00
CA ARG A 55 14.55 -5.71 16.05
C ARG A 55 15.37 -4.64 15.32
N LYS A 56 16.39 -4.09 15.98
CA LYS A 56 17.24 -2.99 15.47
C LYS A 56 17.96 -3.28 14.14
N HIS A 57 18.16 -4.55 13.80
CA HIS A 57 18.95 -4.97 12.63
C HIS A 57 18.10 -5.37 11.43
N GLU A 58 16.77 -5.27 11.52
CA GLU A 58 15.89 -5.61 10.42
C GLU A 58 15.33 -4.35 9.76
N PRO A 59 15.59 -4.14 8.46
CA PRO A 59 15.10 -2.97 7.77
C PRO A 59 13.57 -3.00 7.62
N PRO A 60 12.95 -1.82 7.49
CA PRO A 60 11.52 -1.68 7.20
C PRO A 60 11.17 -2.32 5.86
N ARG A 61 9.99 -2.95 5.80
CA ARG A 61 9.51 -3.66 4.61
C ARG A 61 8.24 -3.01 4.07
N CYS A 62 8.19 -2.84 2.75
CA CYS A 62 6.96 -2.53 2.02
C CYS A 62 6.33 -3.84 1.49
N LEU A 63 5.24 -4.24 2.12
CA LEU A 63 4.44 -5.41 1.76
C LEU A 63 3.53 -5.05 0.59
N ASN A 64 3.58 -5.83 -0.48
CA ASN A 64 2.73 -5.68 -1.65
C ASN A 64 2.55 -7.05 -2.34
N TYR A 65 1.82 -7.08 -3.46
CA TYR A 65 1.56 -8.31 -4.20
C TYR A 65 2.84 -8.95 -4.79
N LEU A 66 3.89 -8.18 -5.10
CA LEU A 66 5.16 -8.71 -5.61
C LEU A 66 6.05 -9.26 -4.48
N THR A 67 6.13 -8.54 -3.35
CA THR A 67 7.05 -8.86 -2.25
C THR A 67 6.45 -9.84 -1.25
N SER A 68 5.13 -9.85 -1.10
CA SER A 68 4.42 -10.63 -0.07
C SER A 68 2.98 -10.98 -0.52
N PRO A 69 2.80 -11.74 -1.63
CA PRO A 69 1.50 -12.02 -2.24
C PRO A 69 0.50 -12.71 -1.29
N HIS A 70 1.00 -13.62 -0.46
CA HIS A 70 0.16 -14.48 0.40
C HIS A 70 -0.20 -13.86 1.75
N VAL A 71 0.35 -12.68 2.09
CA VAL A 71 0.05 -12.01 3.36
C VAL A 71 -1.38 -11.49 3.35
N VAL A 72 -2.10 -11.69 4.45
CA VAL A 72 -3.48 -11.24 4.61
C VAL A 72 -3.52 -9.77 4.98
N ILE A 73 -4.32 -8.98 4.26
CA ILE A 73 -4.35 -7.51 4.35
C ILE A 73 -4.66 -7.03 5.76
N TRP A 74 -5.66 -7.61 6.45
CA TRP A 74 -6.00 -7.19 7.81
C TRP A 74 -4.81 -7.30 8.76
N SER A 75 -3.95 -8.33 8.60
CA SER A 75 -2.80 -8.53 9.48
C SER A 75 -1.72 -7.48 9.22
N ALA A 76 -1.46 -7.18 7.94
CA ALA A 76 -0.53 -6.13 7.52
C ALA A 76 -0.98 -4.75 8.00
N VAL A 77 -2.28 -4.42 7.88
CA VAL A 77 -2.84 -3.16 8.39
C VAL A 77 -2.69 -3.08 9.90
N THR A 78 -2.99 -4.14 10.65
CA THR A 78 -2.87 -4.12 12.12
C THR A 78 -1.42 -3.99 12.58
N ALA A 79 -0.47 -4.59 11.86
CA ALA A 79 0.96 -4.44 12.12
C ALA A 79 1.44 -3.01 11.80
N SER A 80 0.96 -2.43 10.70
CA SER A 80 1.27 -1.06 10.30
C SER A 80 0.66 -0.04 11.27
N CYS A 81 -0.50 -0.30 11.87
CA CYS A 81 -1.06 0.58 12.90
C CYS A 81 -0.45 0.38 14.30
N ALA A 82 0.48 -0.56 14.49
CA ALA A 82 1.03 -0.92 15.79
C ALA A 82 2.07 0.11 16.30
N PHE A 83 1.61 1.33 16.57
CA PHE A 83 2.45 2.42 17.08
C PHE A 83 2.83 2.17 18.56
N PRO A 84 4.12 2.30 18.95
CA PRO A 84 4.60 2.08 20.30
C PRO A 84 3.84 2.95 21.32
N GLY A 85 3.32 2.32 22.37
CA GLY A 85 2.51 3.00 23.40
C GLY A 85 1.01 3.05 23.08
N LEU A 86 0.61 2.95 21.80
CA LEU A 86 -0.80 2.92 21.41
C LEU A 86 -1.31 1.49 21.27
N PHE A 87 -0.57 0.65 20.54
CA PHE A 87 -0.93 -0.72 20.20
C PHE A 87 0.26 -1.68 20.41
N GLU A 88 -0.03 -2.94 20.70
CA GLU A 88 0.98 -3.99 20.82
C GLU A 88 1.52 -4.39 19.44
N ALA A 89 2.80 -4.78 19.39
CA ALA A 89 3.42 -5.28 18.17
C ALA A 89 2.70 -6.55 17.68
N GLN A 90 2.35 -6.59 16.40
CA GLN A 90 1.47 -7.61 15.83
C GLN A 90 2.22 -8.54 14.88
N GLU A 91 1.80 -9.79 14.82
CA GLU A 91 2.33 -10.80 13.91
C GLU A 91 1.64 -10.72 12.54
N LEU A 92 2.43 -10.92 11.48
CA LEU A 92 1.91 -11.00 10.12
C LEU A 92 1.35 -12.40 9.85
N MET A 93 0.17 -12.45 9.24
CA MET A 93 -0.50 -13.69 8.86
C MET A 93 -0.51 -13.83 7.34
N ALA A 94 -0.40 -15.06 6.85
CA ALA A 94 -0.46 -15.40 5.44
C ALA A 94 -1.37 -16.60 5.21
N LYS A 95 -1.89 -16.76 3.99
CA LYS A 95 -2.60 -17.98 3.59
C LYS A 95 -1.60 -19.02 3.10
N ASP A 96 -1.72 -20.24 3.61
CA ASP A 96 -1.04 -21.39 3.02
C ASP A 96 -1.75 -21.85 1.74
N ARG A 97 -1.17 -22.81 1.02
CA ARG A 97 -1.72 -23.44 -0.18
C ARG A 97 -3.10 -24.08 0.05
N SER A 98 -3.38 -24.49 1.29
CA SER A 98 -4.68 -25.02 1.71
C SER A 98 -5.76 -23.94 1.91
N GLY A 99 -5.39 -22.66 1.87
CA GLY A 99 -6.29 -21.53 2.17
C GLY A 99 -6.37 -21.19 3.67
N GLU A 100 -5.70 -21.95 4.54
CA GLU A 100 -5.68 -21.70 5.98
C GLU A 100 -4.74 -20.55 6.35
N ILE A 101 -5.13 -19.80 7.39
CA ILE A 101 -4.38 -18.62 7.85
C ILE A 101 -3.28 -19.07 8.83
N VAL A 102 -2.02 -18.92 8.42
CA VAL A 102 -0.82 -19.29 9.18
C VAL A 102 0.09 -18.08 9.41
N PRO A 103 0.99 -18.10 10.41
CA PRO A 103 1.98 -17.02 10.58
C PRO A 103 2.91 -16.92 9.36
N TYR A 104 3.13 -15.71 8.84
CA TYR A 104 3.94 -15.48 7.64
C TYR A 104 5.41 -15.90 7.80
N HIS A 105 5.94 -15.73 9.01
CA HIS A 105 7.25 -16.25 9.40
C HIS A 105 7.03 -17.29 10.50
N PRO A 106 6.90 -18.58 10.16
CA PRO A 106 6.87 -19.63 11.18
C PRO A 106 8.20 -19.60 11.95
N PRO A 107 8.21 -19.90 13.26
CA PRO A 107 9.43 -19.94 14.05
C PRO A 107 10.38 -20.99 13.45
N PHE A 108 11.50 -20.55 12.89
CA PHE A 108 12.57 -21.44 12.48
C PHE A 108 13.26 -21.99 13.74
N HIS A 109 13.17 -23.30 13.97
CA HIS A 109 14.05 -24.01 14.89
C HIS A 109 15.43 -24.14 14.25
N LEU A 110 16.29 -23.15 14.42
CA LEU A 110 17.71 -23.25 14.07
C LEU A 110 18.54 -23.32 15.37
N GLY A 111 19.01 -24.52 15.70
CA GLY A 111 20.12 -24.75 16.63
C GLY A 111 19.79 -24.74 18.12
N PRO A 112 20.47 -25.57 18.95
CA PRO A 112 20.14 -25.80 20.35
C PRO A 112 20.74 -24.78 21.34
N GLU A 113 20.91 -23.51 20.98
CA GLU A 113 21.68 -22.54 21.81
C GLU A 113 20.96 -21.20 22.09
N GLU A 114 19.66 -21.06 21.80
CA GLU A 114 18.88 -19.91 22.30
C GLU A 114 17.54 -20.37 22.90
N SER A 115 17.65 -21.14 23.99
CA SER A 115 16.55 -21.59 24.83
C SER A 115 16.00 -20.46 25.74
N SER A 116 15.49 -19.38 25.15
CA SER A 116 14.64 -18.41 25.87
C SER A 116 13.49 -17.90 24.99
N GLY A 117 12.51 -18.79 24.77
CA GLY A 117 11.19 -18.46 24.24
C GLY A 117 11.12 -18.42 22.72
N THR A 118 10.26 -19.25 22.15
CA THR A 118 9.81 -19.23 20.75
C THR A 118 9.34 -17.82 20.37
N SER A 119 10.27 -16.95 19.96
CA SER A 119 9.97 -15.53 19.78
C SER A 119 9.27 -15.33 18.44
N VAL A 120 7.95 -15.31 18.49
CA VAL A 120 7.14 -15.06 17.31
C VAL A 120 7.53 -13.69 16.74
N ARG A 121 7.73 -13.62 15.42
CA ARG A 121 8.22 -12.40 14.76
C ARG A 121 7.09 -11.36 14.70
N ARG A 122 7.15 -10.40 15.62
CA ARG A 122 6.22 -9.27 15.70
C ARG A 122 6.69 -8.10 14.85
N TRP A 123 5.75 -7.27 14.44
CA TRP A 123 5.92 -6.10 13.59
C TRP A 123 5.25 -4.89 14.23
N ARG A 124 5.76 -3.70 13.92
CA ARG A 124 5.31 -2.41 14.42
C ARG A 124 5.07 -1.46 13.24
N ASP A 125 4.53 -0.30 13.58
CA ASP A 125 4.23 0.76 12.64
C ASP A 125 5.42 1.13 11.75
N GLY A 126 5.15 1.21 10.45
CA GLY A 126 6.06 1.65 9.39
C GLY A 126 6.60 3.07 9.63
N SER A 127 5.75 3.96 10.17
CA SER A 127 6.04 5.39 10.36
C SER A 127 7.26 5.66 11.24
N LEU A 128 7.60 4.73 12.15
CA LEU A 128 8.76 4.86 13.05
C LEU A 128 10.09 4.91 12.33
N GLU A 129 10.20 4.27 11.16
CA GLU A 129 11.45 4.21 10.41
C GLU A 129 11.34 4.77 9.00
N ILE A 130 10.24 4.46 8.30
CA ILE A 130 9.93 4.94 6.96
C ILE A 130 8.40 5.11 6.83
N ASP A 131 7.92 6.32 7.04
CA ASP A 131 6.51 6.69 6.83
C ASP A 131 6.12 6.64 5.35
N LEU A 132 6.96 7.16 4.47
CA LEU A 132 6.72 7.17 3.02
C LEU A 132 7.79 6.36 2.29
N PRO A 133 7.49 5.13 1.81
CA PRO A 133 8.45 4.26 1.13
C PRO A 133 8.67 4.70 -0.34
N MET A 134 8.94 5.99 -0.58
CA MET A 134 9.03 6.56 -1.93
C MET A 134 10.07 5.85 -2.79
N MET A 135 11.25 5.54 -2.24
CA MET A 135 12.31 4.83 -2.97
C MET A 135 11.87 3.43 -3.38
N GLN A 136 11.27 2.67 -2.45
CA GLN A 136 10.79 1.32 -2.74
C GLN A 136 9.65 1.33 -3.77
N LEU A 137 8.77 2.33 -3.73
CA LEU A 137 7.71 2.50 -4.73
C LEU A 137 8.27 2.92 -6.10
N LYS A 138 9.30 3.77 -6.14
CA LYS A 138 10.04 4.11 -7.38
C LYS A 138 10.68 2.86 -7.98
N GLU A 139 11.35 2.05 -7.16
CA GLU A 139 12.06 0.86 -7.63
C GLU A 139 11.11 -0.26 -8.09
N LEU A 140 10.05 -0.55 -7.33
CA LEU A 140 9.15 -1.65 -7.62
C LEU A 140 8.13 -1.34 -8.71
N PHE A 141 7.66 -0.10 -8.77
CA PHE A 141 6.52 0.27 -9.62
C PHE A 141 6.82 1.44 -10.56
N ASN A 142 8.07 1.92 -10.62
CA ASN A 142 8.48 3.02 -11.48
C ASN A 142 7.60 4.27 -11.32
N VAL A 143 7.22 4.57 -10.07
CA VAL A 143 6.33 5.69 -9.73
C VAL A 143 7.09 7.01 -9.80
N ASN A 144 6.63 7.93 -10.64
CA ASN A 144 7.27 9.24 -10.82
C ASN A 144 6.63 10.34 -9.96
N HIS A 145 5.34 10.22 -9.65
CA HIS A 145 4.58 11.26 -8.95
C HIS A 145 3.93 10.72 -7.67
N PHE A 146 4.10 11.44 -6.57
CA PHE A 146 3.60 11.07 -5.25
C PHE A 146 2.55 12.05 -4.75
N ILE A 147 1.34 11.55 -4.54
CA ILE A 147 0.27 12.26 -3.82
C ILE A 147 0.25 11.72 -2.40
N VAL A 148 0.60 12.57 -1.44
CA VAL A 148 0.76 12.19 -0.03
C VAL A 148 -0.34 12.84 0.80
N SER A 149 -1.04 12.05 1.61
CA SER A 149 -1.97 12.57 2.62
C SER A 149 -1.35 12.44 4.00
N GLN A 150 -0.97 13.57 4.58
CA GLN A 150 -0.39 13.60 5.91
C GLN A 150 -1.47 13.84 6.97
N ALA A 151 -1.70 12.81 7.77
CA ALA A 151 -2.61 12.85 8.93
C ALA A 151 -1.85 12.76 10.27
N ASN A 152 -0.54 12.55 10.24
CA ASN A 152 0.30 12.36 11.40
C ASN A 152 0.30 13.61 12.31
N PRO A 153 -0.13 13.49 13.60
CA PRO A 153 -0.40 14.64 14.45
C PRO A 153 0.85 15.44 14.84
N HIS A 154 2.02 14.80 14.80
CA HIS A 154 3.29 15.42 15.15
C HIS A 154 3.88 16.29 14.02
N ILE A 155 3.51 16.01 12.76
CA ILE A 155 4.09 16.64 11.56
C ILE A 155 3.14 17.66 10.96
N ALA A 156 1.83 17.39 11.03
CA ALA A 156 0.80 18.23 10.43
C ALA A 156 0.87 19.72 10.86
N PRO A 157 1.20 20.08 12.12
CA PRO A 157 1.39 21.47 12.51
C PRO A 157 2.62 22.13 11.85
N MET A 158 3.73 21.40 11.73
CA MET A 158 4.97 21.91 11.14
C MET A 158 4.82 22.15 9.64
N LEU A 159 4.21 21.20 8.92
CA LEU A 159 3.91 21.35 7.49
C LEU A 159 2.98 22.54 7.22
N ARG A 160 1.97 22.76 8.08
CA ARG A 160 1.09 23.92 7.95
C ARG A 160 1.81 25.23 8.22
N LEU A 161 2.68 25.29 9.23
CA LEU A 161 3.47 26.50 9.49
C LEU A 161 4.33 26.84 8.27
N LYS A 162 4.93 25.83 7.62
CA LYS A 162 5.69 26.00 6.38
C LYS A 162 4.83 26.51 5.23
N GLU A 163 3.66 25.92 4.98
CA GLU A 163 2.73 26.38 3.95
C GLU A 163 2.25 27.82 4.21
N PHE A 164 1.97 28.15 5.48
CA PHE A 164 1.55 29.49 5.88
C PHE A 164 2.66 30.54 5.70
N VAL A 165 3.88 30.24 6.17
CA VAL A 165 5.06 31.12 6.00
C VAL A 165 5.38 31.32 4.53
N ARG A 166 5.24 30.29 3.69
CA ARG A 166 5.43 30.38 2.25
C ARG A 166 4.35 31.23 1.56
N GLY A 167 3.10 31.11 2.01
CA GLY A 167 1.97 31.88 1.48
C GLY A 167 2.03 33.36 1.86
N TYR A 168 2.44 33.69 3.09
CA TYR A 168 2.45 35.06 3.60
C TYR A 168 3.77 35.81 3.36
N GLY A 169 4.92 35.13 3.37
CA GLY A 169 6.24 35.78 3.38
C GLY A 169 6.98 35.80 2.04
N GLY A 170 6.34 35.37 0.95
CA GLY A 170 6.91 35.36 -0.39
C GLY A 170 8.19 34.50 -0.53
N ASN A 171 8.95 34.72 -1.61
CA ASN A 171 10.12 33.90 -1.95
C ASN A 171 11.25 33.95 -0.91
N PHE A 172 11.37 35.03 -0.13
CA PHE A 172 12.41 35.17 0.89
C PHE A 172 12.08 34.34 2.14
N ALA A 173 10.86 34.45 2.65
CA ALA A 173 10.44 33.63 3.80
C ALA A 173 10.40 32.14 3.43
N ALA A 174 10.06 31.79 2.19
CA ALA A 174 10.14 30.43 1.70
C ALA A 174 11.57 29.85 1.78
N LYS A 175 12.58 30.64 1.36
CA LYS A 175 14.00 30.25 1.47
C LYS A 175 14.45 30.16 2.92
N LEU A 176 14.03 31.09 3.79
CA LEU A 176 14.37 31.05 5.21
C LEU A 176 13.74 29.84 5.91
N ALA A 177 12.46 29.55 5.64
CA ALA A 177 11.77 28.37 6.15
C ALA A 177 12.46 27.08 5.70
N HIS A 178 12.88 27.01 4.44
CA HIS A 178 13.65 25.88 3.91
C HIS A 178 15.02 25.75 4.61
N LEU A 179 15.72 26.86 4.87
CA LEU A 179 17.00 26.83 5.57
C LEU A 179 16.84 26.34 7.02
N VAL A 180 15.83 26.84 7.73
CA VAL A 180 15.48 26.37 9.09
C VAL A 180 15.12 24.90 9.09
N GLU A 181 14.34 24.43 8.12
CA GLU A 181 14.00 23.01 7.98
C GLU A 181 15.25 22.16 7.77
N MET A 182 16.15 22.58 6.88
CA MET A 182 17.41 21.87 6.64
C MET A 182 18.29 21.84 7.89
N GLU A 183 18.36 22.94 8.66
CA GLU A 183 19.09 22.97 9.92
C GLU A 183 18.45 22.04 10.96
N VAL A 184 17.13 22.03 11.10
CA VAL A 184 16.42 21.14 12.02
C VAL A 184 16.64 19.67 11.64
N LYS A 185 16.52 19.33 10.34
CA LYS A 185 16.81 17.98 9.83
C LYS A 185 18.27 17.61 10.10
N HIS A 186 19.20 18.54 9.84
CA HIS A 186 20.62 18.33 10.07
C HIS A 186 20.94 18.08 11.56
N ARG A 187 20.36 18.87 12.47
CA ARG A 187 20.51 18.67 13.92
C ARG A 187 19.88 17.36 14.40
N CYS A 188 18.73 16.97 13.85
CA CYS A 188 18.13 15.67 14.15
C CYS A 188 19.04 14.51 13.68
N ASN A 189 19.63 14.62 12.49
CA ASN A 189 20.59 13.64 11.97
C ASN A 189 21.88 13.58 12.82
N GLN A 190 22.40 14.71 13.30
CA GLN A 190 23.53 14.73 14.23
C GLN A 190 23.18 14.02 15.54
N ILE A 191 21.99 14.24 16.09
CA ILE A 191 21.52 13.56 17.32
C ILE A 191 21.37 12.04 17.09
N LEU A 192 20.94 11.63 15.89
CA LEU A 192 20.88 10.23 15.46
C LEU A 192 22.27 9.60 15.39
N GLU A 193 23.24 10.28 14.77
CA GLU A 193 24.63 9.82 14.65
C GLU A 193 25.33 9.74 16.02
N LEU A 194 24.98 10.63 16.96
CA LEU A 194 25.50 10.64 18.33
C LEU A 194 24.91 9.53 19.23
N GLY A 195 23.93 8.76 18.76
CA GLY A 195 23.47 7.54 19.42
C GLY A 195 22.64 7.75 20.71
N PHE A 196 22.06 8.93 20.92
CA PHE A 196 21.21 9.19 22.09
C PHE A 196 19.96 8.29 22.11
N PRO A 197 19.42 7.93 23.29
CA PRO A 197 18.21 7.09 23.42
C PRO A 197 16.93 7.76 22.85
N LEU A 198 16.98 9.06 22.55
CA LEU A 198 15.94 9.79 21.83
C LEU A 198 16.00 9.61 20.30
N GLY A 199 16.94 8.81 19.79
CA GLY A 199 17.13 8.55 18.36
C GLY A 199 15.86 8.07 17.67
N GLY A 200 14.97 7.32 18.33
CA GLY A 200 13.69 6.92 17.74
C GLY A 200 12.77 8.11 17.39
N LEU A 201 12.73 9.15 18.25
CA LEU A 201 11.95 10.36 18.01
C LEU A 201 12.62 11.28 16.99
N ALA A 202 13.95 11.40 17.04
CA ALA A 202 14.70 12.15 16.03
C ALA A 202 14.58 11.51 14.63
N LYS A 203 14.54 10.17 14.56
CA LYS A 203 14.33 9.40 13.32
C LYS A 203 12.94 9.60 12.74
N LEU A 204 11.92 9.83 13.57
CA LEU A 204 10.63 10.30 13.09
C LEU A 204 10.85 11.63 12.38
N PHE A 205 11.20 12.70 13.10
CA PHE A 205 11.25 14.05 12.52
C PHE A 205 12.19 14.23 11.31
N ALA A 206 13.26 13.43 11.20
CA ALA A 206 14.22 13.50 10.11
C ALA A 206 13.71 12.97 8.75
N GLN A 207 12.58 12.26 8.71
CA GLN A 207 12.07 11.64 7.47
C GLN A 207 11.55 12.67 6.46
N ASP A 208 11.47 12.24 5.19
CA ASP A 208 10.82 13.01 4.15
C ASP A 208 9.31 12.74 4.18
N TRP A 209 8.57 13.75 4.59
CA TRP A 209 7.12 13.69 4.79
C TRP A 209 6.31 14.32 3.65
N GLU A 210 7.01 14.94 2.70
CA GLU A 210 6.44 15.68 1.56
C GLU A 210 6.61 14.88 0.27
N GLY A 211 5.52 14.70 -0.48
CA GLY A 211 5.55 14.29 -1.88
C GLY A 211 5.32 15.48 -2.81
N ASP A 212 5.25 15.21 -4.12
CA ASP A 212 4.97 16.22 -5.15
C ASP A 212 3.69 17.01 -4.86
N VAL A 213 2.65 16.31 -4.38
CA VAL A 213 1.43 16.93 -3.87
C VAL A 213 1.15 16.40 -2.48
N THR A 214 1.37 17.25 -1.48
CA THR A 214 1.04 16.93 -0.09
C THR A 214 -0.28 17.59 0.32
N VAL A 215 -1.21 16.78 0.81
CA VAL A 215 -2.50 17.19 1.37
C VAL A 215 -2.44 17.01 2.88
N VAL A 216 -2.46 18.12 3.61
CA VAL A 216 -2.42 18.13 5.07
C VAL A 216 -3.81 18.41 5.61
N MET A 217 -4.30 17.55 6.50
CA MET A 217 -5.59 17.78 7.15
C MET A 217 -5.45 18.81 8.27
N PRO A 218 -6.28 19.88 8.30
CA PRO A 218 -6.23 20.84 9.39
C PRO A 218 -6.92 20.28 10.63
N ALA A 219 -6.17 19.57 11.46
CA ALA A 219 -6.66 19.15 12.76
C ALA A 219 -6.62 20.31 13.78
N THR A 220 -7.73 20.47 14.51
CA THR A 220 -7.85 21.37 15.66
C THR A 220 -7.32 20.66 16.91
N LEU A 221 -6.77 21.37 17.90
CA LEU A 221 -6.32 20.78 19.19
C LEU A 221 -7.39 19.90 19.86
N ALA A 222 -8.65 20.29 19.78
CA ALA A 222 -9.79 19.51 20.26
C ALA A 222 -10.08 18.23 19.43
N GLN A 223 -9.65 18.18 18.17
CA GLN A 223 -9.73 16.96 17.36
C GLN A 223 -8.56 16.02 17.69
N TYR A 224 -7.37 16.54 17.99
CA TYR A 224 -6.24 15.72 18.42
C TYR A 224 -6.50 14.96 19.72
N SER A 225 -7.13 15.61 20.72
CA SER A 225 -7.52 14.90 21.95
C SER A 225 -8.58 13.82 21.71
N LYS A 226 -9.41 13.99 20.66
CA LYS A 226 -10.44 13.04 20.26
C LYS A 226 -9.94 11.90 19.37
N ILE A 227 -8.76 12.01 18.74
CA ILE A 227 -8.14 10.89 18.00
C ILE A 227 -7.89 9.69 18.92
N LEU A 228 -7.65 9.94 20.20
CA LEU A 228 -7.43 8.88 21.19
C LEU A 228 -8.73 8.15 21.57
N GLN A 229 -9.89 8.71 21.23
CA GLN A 229 -11.21 8.13 21.48
C GLN A 229 -11.80 7.57 20.18
N ASN A 230 -12.68 6.57 20.29
CA ASN A 230 -13.34 6.01 19.12
C ASN A 230 -14.24 7.08 18.45
N PRO A 231 -13.98 7.48 17.20
CA PRO A 231 -14.68 8.60 16.58
C PRO A 231 -16.15 8.27 16.32
N SER A 232 -17.03 9.26 16.49
CA SER A 232 -18.44 9.12 16.11
C SER A 232 -18.62 9.22 14.59
N HIS A 233 -19.69 8.63 14.04
CA HIS A 233 -20.00 8.68 12.60
C HIS A 233 -20.09 10.13 12.07
N LEU A 234 -20.66 11.04 12.88
CA LEU A 234 -20.75 12.46 12.53
C LEU A 234 -19.37 13.12 12.43
N GLU A 235 -18.44 12.76 13.32
CA GLU A 235 -17.07 13.27 13.28
C GLU A 235 -16.29 12.72 12.09
N LEU A 236 -16.47 11.44 11.73
CA LEU A 236 -15.90 10.87 10.51
C LEU A 236 -16.39 11.60 9.25
N GLN A 237 -17.68 11.92 9.17
CA GLN A 237 -18.24 12.66 8.05
C GLN A 237 -17.67 14.09 7.97
N LYS A 238 -17.53 14.77 9.11
CA LYS A 238 -16.89 16.10 9.19
C LYS A 238 -15.42 16.04 8.74
N ALA A 239 -14.66 15.07 9.22
CA ALA A 239 -13.27 14.86 8.82
C ALA A 239 -13.15 14.56 7.32
N THR A 240 -14.05 13.73 6.78
CA THR A 240 -14.10 13.42 5.34
C THR A 240 -14.37 14.68 4.51
N ASN A 241 -15.33 15.51 4.91
CA ASN A 241 -15.62 16.76 4.22
C ASN A 241 -14.47 17.76 4.30
N GLN A 242 -13.75 17.79 5.43
CA GLN A 242 -12.55 18.62 5.56
C GLN A 242 -11.42 18.12 4.66
N GLY A 243 -11.19 16.80 4.60
CA GLY A 243 -10.23 16.20 3.67
C GLY A 243 -10.53 16.55 2.22
N ARG A 244 -11.81 16.47 1.80
CA ARG A 244 -12.24 16.87 0.46
C ARG A 244 -11.90 18.32 0.14
N ARG A 245 -12.12 19.26 1.08
CA ARG A 245 -11.76 20.68 0.93
C ARG A 245 -10.27 20.88 0.68
N CYS A 246 -9.43 20.24 1.48
CA CYS A 246 -7.98 20.33 1.30
C CYS A 246 -7.52 19.71 -0.02
N THR A 247 -8.16 18.62 -0.48
CA THR A 247 -7.87 18.03 -1.79
C THR A 247 -8.29 18.94 -2.95
N TRP A 248 -9.42 19.65 -2.84
CA TRP A 248 -9.89 20.55 -3.92
C TRP A 248 -8.90 21.66 -4.24
N GLU A 249 -8.23 22.22 -3.23
CA GLU A 249 -7.19 23.25 -3.43
C GLU A 249 -6.00 22.72 -4.25
N LYS A 250 -5.68 21.43 -4.13
CA LYS A 250 -4.57 20.79 -4.84
C LYS A 250 -5.02 20.05 -6.12
N LEU A 251 -6.32 20.04 -6.44
CA LEU A 251 -6.87 19.25 -7.55
C LEU A 251 -6.33 19.68 -8.93
N SER A 252 -6.09 20.98 -9.14
CA SER A 252 -5.51 21.50 -10.38
C SER A 252 -4.09 20.96 -10.59
N ALA A 253 -3.26 20.96 -9.54
CA ALA A 253 -1.91 20.40 -9.59
C ALA A 253 -1.94 18.88 -9.85
N ILE A 254 -2.85 18.15 -9.20
CA ILE A 254 -3.02 16.71 -9.44
C ILE A 254 -3.41 16.44 -10.90
N LYS A 255 -4.37 17.19 -11.45
CA LYS A 255 -4.78 17.06 -12.85
C LYS A 255 -3.66 17.38 -13.84
N ALA A 256 -2.85 18.39 -13.55
CA ALA A 256 -1.71 18.76 -14.39
C ALA A 256 -0.65 17.64 -14.42
N ASN A 257 -0.33 17.06 -13.26
CA ASN A 257 0.68 16.01 -13.15
C ASN A 257 0.21 14.66 -13.71
N CYS A 258 -1.03 14.25 -13.42
CA CYS A 258 -1.59 12.98 -13.89
C CYS A 258 -2.15 13.05 -15.32
N GLY A 259 -2.32 14.24 -15.90
CA GLY A 259 -2.98 14.42 -17.21
C GLY A 259 -2.26 13.71 -18.35
N ILE A 260 -0.93 13.69 -18.33
CA ILE A 260 -0.12 13.01 -19.35
C ILE A 260 -0.32 11.49 -19.27
N GLU A 261 -0.25 10.92 -18.08
CA GLU A 261 -0.44 9.48 -17.84
C GLU A 261 -1.84 9.03 -18.28
N LEU A 262 -2.88 9.75 -17.85
CA LEU A 262 -4.26 9.46 -18.21
C LEU A 262 -4.49 9.54 -19.73
N ALA A 263 -3.90 10.52 -20.41
CA ALA A 263 -4.00 10.65 -21.86
C ALA A 263 -3.28 9.51 -22.61
N LEU A 264 -2.12 9.08 -22.10
CA LEU A 264 -1.40 7.93 -22.66
C LEU A 264 -2.19 6.63 -22.49
N ASP A 265 -2.76 6.41 -21.31
CA ASP A 265 -3.61 5.24 -21.03
C ASP A 265 -4.85 5.20 -21.92
N GLU A 266 -5.51 6.34 -22.13
CA GLU A 266 -6.64 6.46 -23.05
C GLU A 266 -6.23 6.12 -24.49
N CYS A 267 -5.11 6.66 -24.97
CA CYS A 267 -4.59 6.35 -26.30
C CYS A 267 -4.28 4.87 -26.46
N VAL A 268 -3.67 4.23 -25.45
CA VAL A 268 -3.37 2.80 -25.45
C VAL A 268 -4.65 1.97 -25.46
N ALA A 269 -5.66 2.37 -24.69
CA ALA A 269 -6.97 1.71 -24.67
C ALA A 269 -7.65 1.75 -26.05
N ILE A 270 -7.65 2.91 -26.71
CA ILE A 270 -8.19 3.09 -28.06
C ILE A 270 -7.45 2.22 -29.08
N LEU A 271 -6.11 2.26 -29.08
CA LEU A 271 -5.30 1.45 -30.00
C LEU A 271 -5.52 -0.05 -29.81
N ASN A 272 -5.65 -0.50 -28.57
CA ASN A 272 -5.95 -1.88 -28.26
C ASN A 272 -7.35 -2.29 -28.73
N HIS A 273 -8.34 -1.41 -28.57
CA HIS A 273 -9.69 -1.63 -29.09
C HIS A 273 -9.69 -1.76 -30.63
N MET A 274 -9.03 -0.83 -31.33
CA MET A 274 -8.89 -0.88 -32.80
C MET A 274 -8.16 -2.15 -33.27
N ARG A 275 -7.10 -2.56 -32.57
CA ARG A 275 -6.38 -3.82 -32.87
C ARG A 275 -7.27 -5.04 -32.70
N ARG A 276 -8.13 -5.08 -31.67
CA ARG A 276 -9.11 -6.16 -31.46
C ARG A 276 -10.10 -6.20 -32.63
N LEU A 277 -10.71 -5.07 -32.98
CA LEU A 277 -11.63 -4.98 -34.12
C LEU A 277 -11.00 -5.41 -35.43
N LYS A 278 -9.77 -4.96 -35.73
CA LYS A 278 -9.04 -5.36 -36.95
C LYS A 278 -8.73 -6.85 -36.98
N ARG A 279 -8.42 -7.47 -35.84
CA ARG A 279 -8.22 -8.92 -35.73
C ARG A 279 -9.53 -9.68 -35.96
N SER A 280 -10.63 -9.23 -35.36
CA SER A 280 -11.95 -9.84 -35.58
C SER A 280 -12.41 -9.71 -37.04
N ALA A 281 -12.22 -8.55 -37.66
CA ALA A 281 -12.54 -8.34 -39.07
C ALA A 281 -11.69 -9.23 -40.01
N LYS A 282 -10.39 -9.38 -39.73
CA LYS A 282 -9.52 -10.31 -40.49
C LYS A 282 -9.94 -11.77 -40.32
N ARG A 283 -10.36 -12.19 -39.11
CA ARG A 283 -10.89 -13.54 -38.89
C ARG A 283 -12.19 -13.76 -39.66
N ALA A 284 -13.12 -12.80 -39.62
CA ALA A 284 -14.37 -12.86 -40.37
C ALA A 284 -14.15 -12.92 -41.90
N ALA A 285 -13.17 -12.18 -42.41
CA ALA A 285 -12.79 -12.22 -43.83
C ALA A 285 -12.06 -13.52 -44.22
N ALA A 286 -11.31 -14.12 -43.29
CA ALA A 286 -10.67 -15.43 -43.51
C ALA A 286 -11.67 -16.59 -43.46
N SER A 287 -12.73 -16.49 -42.64
CA SER A 287 -13.81 -17.50 -42.61
C SER A 287 -14.76 -17.42 -43.81
N SER A 288 -14.89 -16.25 -44.45
CA SER A 288 -15.70 -16.10 -45.66
C SER A 288 -14.98 -16.57 -46.94
N HIS A 289 -13.65 -16.52 -46.96
CA HIS A 289 -12.84 -17.16 -47.99
C HIS A 289 -12.54 -18.61 -47.59
N GLY A 290 -13.53 -19.49 -47.77
CA GLY A 290 -13.36 -20.94 -47.68
C GLY A 290 -12.33 -21.43 -48.70
N LEU A 291 -11.07 -21.49 -48.31
CA LEU A 291 -10.02 -22.17 -49.06
C LEU A 291 -9.25 -23.06 -48.09
N ALA A 292 -9.57 -24.35 -48.13
CA ALA A 292 -8.72 -25.39 -47.57
C ALA A 292 -7.32 -25.23 -48.18
N ASN A 293 -6.30 -24.99 -47.37
CA ASN A 293 -4.92 -25.29 -47.75
C ASN A 293 -3.98 -25.37 -46.53
N PRO A 294 -2.88 -26.13 -46.67
CA PRO A 294 -2.43 -27.06 -45.66
C PRO A 294 -1.64 -26.41 -44.55
N VAL A 295 -1.60 -27.12 -43.43
CA VAL A 295 -0.79 -26.89 -42.24
C VAL A 295 0.63 -26.45 -42.60
N ARG A 296 0.88 -25.13 -42.59
CA ARG A 296 2.24 -24.58 -42.59
C ARG A 296 2.65 -24.38 -41.15
N PHE A 297 3.30 -25.40 -40.57
CA PHE A 297 3.95 -25.32 -39.27
C PHE A 297 4.95 -24.16 -39.27
N ASN A 298 4.57 -23.05 -38.66
CA ASN A 298 5.45 -21.90 -38.48
C ASN A 298 6.25 -22.10 -37.19
N ALA A 299 7.38 -22.80 -37.31
CA ALA A 299 8.30 -23.14 -36.21
C ALA A 299 9.16 -21.95 -35.73
N SER A 300 8.57 -20.74 -35.64
CA SER A 300 9.20 -19.60 -34.95
C SER A 300 8.45 -19.30 -33.65
N LYS A 301 8.29 -20.34 -32.81
CA LYS A 301 8.19 -20.15 -31.36
C LYS A 301 9.60 -19.95 -30.84
N ARG A 302 10.10 -18.72 -30.80
CA ARG A 302 11.24 -18.40 -29.94
C ARG A 302 11.02 -17.11 -29.16
N ILE A 303 11.00 -17.36 -27.84
CA ILE A 303 11.13 -16.47 -26.68
C ILE A 303 9.78 -15.99 -26.11
N PRO A 304 9.22 -16.70 -25.11
CA PRO A 304 8.10 -16.20 -24.33
C PRO A 304 8.59 -15.01 -23.49
N SER A 305 8.02 -13.83 -23.74
CA SER A 305 8.20 -12.68 -22.84
C SER A 305 7.25 -12.83 -21.65
N TRP A 306 7.69 -12.35 -20.48
CA TRP A 306 6.94 -12.41 -19.22
C TRP A 306 5.51 -11.84 -19.29
N ASN A 307 5.20 -11.01 -20.29
CA ASN A 307 3.87 -10.44 -20.52
C ASN A 307 2.82 -11.43 -21.03
N CYS A 308 3.21 -12.62 -21.50
CA CYS A 308 2.27 -13.62 -22.01
C CYS A 308 1.71 -14.54 -20.91
N ILE A 309 2.50 -14.85 -19.88
CA ILE A 309 2.12 -15.81 -18.83
C ILE A 309 1.04 -15.23 -17.90
N ALA A 310 1.07 -13.93 -17.62
CA ALA A 310 0.07 -13.28 -16.78
C ALA A 310 -1.33 -13.21 -17.44
N ARG A 311 -1.42 -13.42 -18.76
CA ARG A 311 -2.66 -13.21 -19.52
C ARG A 311 -3.44 -14.49 -19.79
N GLU A 312 -2.82 -15.66 -19.62
CA GLU A 312 -3.46 -16.96 -19.80
C GLU A 312 -4.22 -17.43 -18.53
N ASN A 313 -3.89 -16.86 -17.36
CA ASN A 313 -4.54 -17.20 -16.09
C ASN A 313 -5.76 -16.31 -15.73
N SER A 314 -6.05 -15.26 -16.50
CA SER A 314 -7.28 -14.48 -16.34
C SER A 314 -8.36 -15.06 -17.25
N THR A 315 -9.23 -15.85 -16.63
CA THR A 315 -10.48 -16.45 -17.11
C THR A 315 -11.13 -15.74 -18.30
N GLY A 316 -11.34 -16.51 -19.37
CA GLY A 316 -12.15 -16.11 -20.52
C GLY A 316 -11.94 -16.90 -21.81
N SER A 317 -10.90 -17.76 -21.90
CA SER A 317 -10.57 -18.48 -23.15
C SER A 317 -10.82 -19.99 -23.12
N LEU A 318 -11.11 -20.59 -21.97
CA LEU A 318 -11.25 -22.06 -21.84
C LEU A 318 -12.65 -22.57 -22.17
N GLU A 319 -13.69 -21.72 -22.12
CA GLU A 319 -15.05 -22.16 -22.51
C GLU A 319 -15.23 -22.23 -24.03
N GLU A 320 -14.48 -21.43 -24.80
CA GLU A 320 -14.64 -21.39 -26.27
C GLU A 320 -13.96 -22.59 -26.96
N ASP A 321 -12.83 -23.07 -26.42
CA ASP A 321 -12.14 -24.27 -26.94
C ASP A 321 -12.86 -25.57 -26.55
N LEU A 322 -13.46 -25.65 -25.35
CA LEU A 322 -14.27 -26.82 -24.94
C LEU A 322 -15.59 -26.92 -25.72
N LEU A 323 -16.23 -25.78 -26.03
CA LEU A 323 -17.45 -25.78 -26.85
C LEU A 323 -17.16 -26.10 -28.32
N ALA A 324 -15.99 -25.74 -28.83
CA ALA A 324 -15.56 -26.10 -30.18
C ALA A 324 -15.25 -27.60 -30.34
N ASP A 325 -14.66 -28.25 -29.32
CA ASP A 325 -14.38 -29.69 -29.33
C ASP A 325 -15.61 -30.58 -29.08
N VAL A 326 -16.61 -30.10 -28.33
CA VAL A 326 -17.89 -30.81 -28.17
C VAL A 326 -18.75 -30.71 -29.44
N ALA A 327 -18.69 -29.59 -30.17
CA ALA A 327 -19.39 -29.44 -31.43
C ALA A 327 -18.78 -30.28 -32.58
N SER A 328 -17.46 -30.52 -32.55
CA SER A 328 -16.78 -31.32 -33.57
C SER A 328 -16.99 -32.83 -33.38
N SER A 329 -17.14 -33.30 -32.13
CA SER A 329 -17.36 -34.72 -31.82
C SER A 329 -18.80 -35.22 -32.08
N LEU A 330 -19.79 -34.32 -32.10
CA LEU A 330 -21.17 -34.66 -32.46
C LEU A 330 -21.39 -34.86 -33.98
N HIS A 331 -20.45 -34.43 -34.82
CA HIS A 331 -20.56 -34.54 -36.28
C HIS A 331 -19.84 -35.76 -36.88
N GLN A 332 -19.21 -36.62 -36.07
CA GLN A 332 -18.46 -37.79 -36.52
C GLN A 332 -19.05 -39.16 -36.10
N GLY A 333 -20.30 -39.19 -35.65
CA GLY A 333 -21.02 -40.41 -35.29
C GLY A 333 -22.31 -40.62 -36.07
N VAL A 334 -22.21 -41.03 -37.34
CA VAL A 334 -23.19 -41.89 -38.06
C VAL A 334 -22.40 -42.84 -38.95
#